data_AF-A0A520NIM4-F1
#
_entry.id   AF-A0A520NIM4-F1
#
_cell.length_a   1.000
_cell.length_b   1.000
_cell.length_c   1.000
_cell.angle_alpha   90.00
_cell.angle_beta   90.00
_cell.angle_gamma   90.00
#
_symmetry.space_group_name_H-M   'P 1'
#
loop_
_entity.id
_entity.type
_entity.pdbx_description
1 polymer ?
#
loop_
_entity_poly.entity_id
_entity_poly.type
_entity_poly.pdbx_seq_one_letter_code
_entity_poly.pdbx_strand_id
1 'polypeptide(L)'
;MMQHYGLTLAPGVLFIYIKRTVLVMLGRLSIDDAFQANIPGLWQAIWSSMIFTFLVSVYPGIQNGLTLLFANMMMQMVAVLVMVFLFMAALRALQLEARMFAYIVPFLWIENVQHLFAGIIQNFVIVSANPKLLMLITPIIVWTIYWLWRLGKVQLQRGGWIATGFLALSFVIDLLLFIIVQVRVHMPVG
;
A
#
# COMPACT_ATOMS: atom_id res chain seq x y z
N MET A 1 -2.08 26.60 -10.20
CA MET A 1 -2.23 25.57 -11.26
C MET A 1 -1.32 24.40 -10.90
N MET A 2 -1.86 23.28 -10.44
CA MET A 2 -1.05 22.12 -10.10
C MET A 2 -0.63 21.40 -11.38
N GLN A 3 0.67 21.28 -11.64
CA GLN A 3 1.19 20.36 -12.64
C GLN A 3 0.92 18.93 -12.17
N HIS A 4 -0.14 18.35 -12.71
CA HIS A 4 -0.29 16.91 -12.77
C HIS A 4 0.82 16.39 -13.69
N TYR A 5 1.94 15.98 -13.09
CA TYR A 5 2.99 15.30 -13.82
C TYR A 5 2.33 14.16 -14.58
N GLY A 6 2.40 14.24 -15.92
CA GLY A 6 1.75 13.28 -16.80
C GLY A 6 2.09 11.86 -16.36
N LEU A 7 1.09 10.99 -16.47
CA LEU A 7 1.06 9.51 -16.39
C LEU A 7 2.40 8.78 -16.62
N THR A 8 3.39 9.02 -15.78
CA THR A 8 4.73 8.50 -15.97
C THR A 8 5.16 7.83 -14.67
N LEU A 9 5.59 6.58 -14.81
CA LEU A 9 6.24 5.80 -13.75
C LEU A 9 7.71 6.21 -13.58
N ALA A 10 8.04 7.44 -14.01
CA ALA A 10 9.39 7.97 -13.90
C ALA A 10 9.77 8.06 -12.41
N PRO A 11 11.00 7.70 -12.03
CA PRO A 11 11.43 7.71 -10.64
C PRO A 11 11.18 9.05 -9.93
N GLY A 12 11.40 10.18 -10.62
CA GLY A 12 11.14 11.51 -10.07
C GLY A 12 9.67 11.76 -9.74
N VAL A 13 8.74 11.22 -10.53
CA VAL A 13 7.31 11.36 -10.28
C VAL A 13 6.88 10.49 -9.10
N LEU A 14 7.42 9.27 -8.97
CA LEU A 14 7.19 8.41 -7.80
C LEU A 14 7.67 9.07 -6.51
N PHE A 15 8.86 9.68 -6.51
CA PHE A 15 9.36 10.42 -5.35
C PHE A 15 8.47 11.61 -4.98
N ILE A 16 7.92 12.32 -5.97
CA ILE A 16 6.98 13.42 -5.72
C ILE A 16 5.71 12.88 -5.03
N TYR A 17 5.15 11.77 -5.49
CA TYR A 17 3.97 11.17 -4.85
C TYR A 17 4.26 10.58 -3.48
N ILE A 18 5.42 9.96 -3.25
CA ILE A 18 5.87 9.55 -1.91
C ILE A 18 5.93 10.79 -1.01
N LYS A 19 6.60 11.86 -1.44
CA LYS A 19 6.71 13.11 -0.68
C LYS A 19 5.35 13.70 -0.36
N ARG A 20 4.44 13.76 -1.34
CA ARG A 20 3.06 14.24 -1.15
C ARG A 20 2.31 13.37 -0.13
N THR A 21 2.43 12.05 -0.24
CA THR A 21 1.79 11.12 0.69
C THR A 21 2.32 11.29 2.11
N VAL A 22 3.65 11.43 2.28
CA VAL A 22 4.25 11.72 3.58
C VAL A 22 3.78 13.07 4.11
N LEU A 23 3.69 14.12 3.27
CA LEU A 23 3.16 15.41 3.69
C LEU A 23 1.68 15.33 4.11
N VAL A 24 0.88 14.52 3.42
CA VAL A 24 -0.50 14.20 3.82
C VAL A 24 -0.48 13.50 5.17
N MET A 25 0.35 12.47 5.37
CA MET A 25 0.52 11.76 6.64
C MET A 25 1.17 12.60 7.76
N LEU A 26 1.71 13.77 7.43
CA LEU A 26 2.15 14.76 8.42
C LEU A 26 1.09 15.84 8.67
N GLY A 27 -0.06 15.77 7.98
CA GLY A 27 -1.13 16.77 8.05
C GLY A 27 -0.78 18.11 7.42
N ARG A 28 0.29 18.17 6.61
CA ARG A 28 0.78 19.38 5.96
C ARG A 28 0.20 19.61 4.57
N LEU A 29 -0.53 18.64 4.02
CA LEU A 29 -1.18 18.70 2.72
C LEU A 29 -2.59 18.09 2.80
N SER A 30 -3.56 18.72 2.13
CA SER A 30 -4.92 18.19 1.95
C SER A 30 -4.90 16.94 1.07
N ILE A 31 -5.78 15.98 1.36
CA ILE A 31 -5.89 14.73 0.59
C ILE A 31 -6.42 15.03 -0.83
N ASP A 32 -7.36 15.96 -0.93
CA ASP A 32 -8.06 16.31 -2.18
C ASP A 32 -7.12 16.91 -3.23
N ASP A 33 -6.10 17.66 -2.79
CA ASP A 33 -5.14 18.32 -3.69
C ASP A 33 -3.86 17.49 -3.91
N ALA A 34 -3.66 16.42 -3.13
CA ALA A 34 -2.42 15.63 -3.18
C ALA A 34 -2.39 14.63 -4.34
N PHE A 35 -3.54 14.08 -4.71
CA PHE A 35 -3.64 12.90 -5.58
C PHE A 35 -4.54 13.11 -6.81
N GLN A 36 -4.25 12.39 -7.88
CA GLN A 36 -5.13 12.33 -9.05
C GLN A 36 -6.22 11.27 -8.83
N ALA A 37 -7.40 11.71 -8.39
CA ALA A 37 -8.56 10.85 -8.14
C ALA A 37 -9.29 10.43 -9.43
N ASN A 38 -8.56 9.80 -10.37
CA ASN A 38 -9.08 9.33 -11.66
C ASN A 38 -8.55 7.92 -11.98
N ILE A 39 -9.08 7.29 -13.04
CA ILE A 39 -8.63 5.97 -13.52
C ILE A 39 -7.11 5.93 -13.78
N PRO A 40 -6.52 6.94 -14.45
CA PRO A 40 -5.07 7.06 -14.59
C PRO A 40 -4.28 6.99 -13.26
N GLY A 41 -4.72 7.73 -12.24
CA GLY A 41 -4.07 7.77 -10.93
C GLY A 41 -4.21 6.46 -10.15
N LEU A 42 -5.30 5.72 -10.35
CA LEU A 42 -5.47 4.37 -9.80
C LEU A 42 -4.42 3.41 -10.36
N TRP A 43 -4.29 3.34 -11.69
CA TRP A 43 -3.27 2.50 -12.31
C TRP A 43 -1.86 2.89 -11.89
N GLN A 44 -1.59 4.20 -11.77
CA GLN A 44 -0.31 4.68 -11.28
C GLN A 44 -0.03 4.16 -9.85
N ALA A 45 -1.01 4.19 -8.95
CA ALA A 45 -0.85 3.69 -7.59
C ALA A 45 -0.59 2.17 -7.55
N ILE A 46 -1.33 1.39 -8.35
CA ILE A 46 -1.16 -0.06 -8.49
C ILE A 46 0.25 -0.41 -9.01
N TRP A 47 0.70 0.25 -10.09
CA TRP A 47 2.03 0.01 -10.63
C TRP A 47 3.14 0.46 -9.66
N SER A 48 2.89 1.51 -8.87
CA SER A 48 3.83 1.94 -7.82
C SER A 48 3.98 0.86 -6.73
N SER A 49 2.89 0.18 -6.34
CA SER A 49 2.93 -0.94 -5.40
C SER A 49 3.88 -2.05 -5.89
N MET A 50 3.83 -2.36 -7.18
CA MET A 50 4.71 -3.36 -7.80
C MET A 50 6.18 -2.95 -7.74
N ILE A 51 6.47 -1.69 -8.08
CA ILE A 51 7.83 -1.15 -8.06
C ILE A 51 8.40 -1.17 -6.63
N PHE A 52 7.62 -0.73 -5.63
CA PHE A 52 8.09 -0.71 -4.25
C PHE A 52 8.28 -2.11 -3.68
N THR A 53 7.40 -3.04 -4.04
CA THR A 53 7.53 -4.44 -3.64
C THR A 53 8.78 -5.07 -4.22
N PHE A 54 9.07 -4.82 -5.50
CA PHE A 54 10.33 -5.21 -6.10
C PHE A 54 11.51 -4.63 -5.32
N LEU A 55 11.57 -3.31 -5.13
CA LEU A 55 12.67 -2.63 -4.44
C LEU A 55 12.93 -3.17 -3.04
N VAL A 56 11.89 -3.38 -2.25
CA VAL A 56 11.98 -3.91 -0.88
C VAL A 56 12.39 -5.39 -0.89
N SER A 57 11.94 -6.16 -1.88
CA SER A 57 12.13 -7.60 -1.94
C SER A 57 13.39 -8.04 -2.70
N VAL A 58 14.06 -7.15 -3.44
CA VAL A 58 15.27 -7.49 -4.21
C VAL A 58 16.34 -8.11 -3.32
N TYR A 59 16.68 -7.44 -2.21
CA TYR A 59 17.75 -7.87 -1.34
C TYR A 59 17.47 -9.23 -0.66
N PRO A 60 16.31 -9.46 0.01
CA PRO A 60 15.99 -10.78 0.54
C PRO A 60 15.77 -11.82 -0.57
N GLY A 61 15.29 -11.42 -1.75
CA GLY A 61 15.06 -12.30 -2.89
C GLY A 61 16.36 -12.84 -3.50
N ILE A 62 17.41 -12.03 -3.56
CA ILE A 62 18.74 -12.49 -3.98
C ILE A 62 19.30 -13.52 -2.99
N GLN A 63 19.06 -13.34 -1.68
CA GLN A 63 19.55 -14.27 -0.65
C GLN A 63 18.76 -15.59 -0.60
N ASN A 64 17.45 -15.55 -0.80
CA ASN A 64 16.57 -16.72 -0.64
C ASN A 64 16.20 -17.40 -1.97
N GLY A 65 16.52 -16.80 -3.11
CA GLY A 65 16.27 -17.34 -4.45
C GLY A 65 15.27 -16.52 -5.27
N LEU A 66 15.59 -16.31 -6.55
CA LEU A 66 14.80 -15.47 -7.47
C LEU A 66 13.36 -15.95 -7.63
N THR A 67 13.12 -17.27 -7.53
CA THR A 67 11.76 -17.84 -7.61
C THR A 67 10.83 -17.31 -6.52
N LEU A 68 11.33 -17.14 -5.29
CA LEU A 68 10.55 -16.59 -4.17
C LEU A 68 10.27 -15.10 -4.39
N LEU A 69 11.22 -14.35 -4.98
CA LEU A 69 11.01 -12.96 -5.36
C LEU A 69 9.86 -12.83 -6.37
N PHE A 70 9.88 -13.62 -7.45
CA PHE A 70 8.82 -13.58 -8.46
C PHE A 70 7.46 -14.01 -7.88
N ALA A 71 7.43 -15.05 -7.05
CA ALA A 71 6.20 -15.49 -6.38
C ALA A 71 5.61 -14.38 -5.49
N ASN A 72 6.44 -13.71 -4.68
CA ASN A 72 6.02 -12.60 -3.83
C ASN A 72 5.49 -11.42 -4.65
N MET A 73 6.15 -11.07 -5.76
CA MET A 73 5.68 -10.00 -6.64
C MET A 73 4.33 -10.33 -7.28
N MET A 74 4.14 -11.57 -7.77
CA MET A 74 2.85 -11.99 -8.33
C MET A 74 1.74 -11.95 -7.27
N MET A 75 2.04 -12.44 -6.08
CA MET A 75 1.08 -12.44 -4.95
C MET A 75 0.71 -11.01 -4.54
N GLN A 76 1.67 -10.09 -4.48
CA GLN A 76 1.38 -8.69 -4.21
C GLN A 76 0.50 -8.06 -5.30
N MET A 77 0.76 -8.36 -6.57
CA MET A 77 -0.08 -7.86 -7.67
C MET A 77 -1.53 -8.32 -7.49
N VAL A 78 -1.72 -9.60 -7.17
CA VAL A 78 -3.03 -10.16 -6.89
C VAL A 78 -3.66 -9.49 -5.67
N ALA A 79 -2.88 -9.27 -4.59
CA ALA A 79 -3.34 -8.59 -3.38
C ALA A 79 -3.96 -7.23 -3.67
N VAL A 80 -3.17 -6.39 -4.36
CA VAL A 80 -3.55 -5.01 -4.68
C VAL A 80 -4.78 -5.01 -5.60
N LEU A 81 -4.83 -5.88 -6.61
CA LEU A 81 -5.99 -5.96 -7.50
C LEU A 81 -7.24 -6.43 -6.77
N VAL A 82 -7.15 -7.50 -5.98
CA VAL A 82 -8.27 -8.03 -5.19
C VAL A 82 -8.79 -6.96 -4.23
N MET A 83 -7.90 -6.26 -3.53
CA MET A 83 -8.28 -5.17 -2.64
C MET A 83 -8.99 -4.04 -3.38
N VAL A 84 -8.45 -3.59 -4.52
CA VAL A 84 -9.09 -2.57 -5.36
C VAL A 84 -10.49 -3.03 -5.76
N PHE A 85 -10.65 -4.24 -6.29
CA PHE A 85 -11.95 -4.76 -6.70
C PHE A 85 -12.95 -4.86 -5.54
N LEU A 86 -12.52 -5.34 -4.38
CA LEU A 86 -13.37 -5.43 -3.19
C LEU A 86 -13.76 -4.04 -2.68
N PHE A 87 -12.83 -3.08 -2.71
CA PHE A 87 -13.12 -1.70 -2.34
C PHE A 87 -14.13 -1.07 -3.30
N MET A 88 -13.96 -1.29 -4.60
CA MET A 88 -14.92 -0.84 -5.60
C MET A 88 -16.30 -1.45 -5.36
N ALA A 89 -16.38 -2.77 -5.16
CA ALA A 89 -17.64 -3.47 -4.91
C ALA A 89 -18.34 -2.96 -3.64
N ALA A 90 -17.61 -2.80 -2.53
CA ALA A 90 -18.14 -2.28 -1.28
C ALA A 90 -18.61 -0.82 -1.41
N LEU A 91 -17.88 0.03 -2.13
CA LEU A 91 -18.27 1.42 -2.37
C LEU A 91 -19.50 1.54 -3.26
N ARG A 92 -19.66 0.67 -4.26
CA ARG A 92 -20.89 0.57 -5.07
C ARG A 92 -22.08 0.18 -4.21
N ALA A 93 -21.93 -0.85 -3.36
CA ALA A 93 -22.97 -1.29 -2.44
C ALA A 93 -23.42 -0.18 -1.46
N LEU A 94 -22.50 0.71 -1.08
CA LEU A 94 -22.77 1.86 -0.22
C LEU A 94 -23.25 3.13 -0.97
N GLN A 95 -23.44 3.06 -2.29
CA GLN A 95 -23.79 4.18 -3.17
C GLN A 95 -22.79 5.35 -3.12
N LEU A 96 -21.50 5.04 -2.94
CA LEU A 96 -20.39 6.00 -2.84
C LEU A 96 -19.50 6.01 -4.09
N GLU A 97 -20.04 5.63 -5.24
CA GLU A 97 -19.28 5.45 -6.49
C GLU A 97 -18.53 6.71 -6.93
N ALA A 98 -19.17 7.88 -6.77
CA ALA A 98 -18.58 9.18 -7.13
C ALA A 98 -17.28 9.49 -6.37
N ARG A 99 -17.06 8.85 -5.21
CA ARG A 99 -15.89 9.09 -4.34
C ARG A 99 -14.90 7.93 -4.34
N MET A 100 -15.13 6.94 -5.21
CA MET A 100 -14.36 5.71 -5.24
C MET A 100 -12.88 5.97 -5.49
N PHE A 101 -12.55 6.75 -6.52
CA PHE A 101 -11.15 7.09 -6.82
C PHE A 101 -10.54 8.03 -5.78
N ALA A 102 -11.33 8.94 -5.19
CA ALA A 102 -10.88 9.83 -4.13
C ALA A 102 -10.53 9.09 -2.83
N TYR A 103 -11.09 7.89 -2.63
CA TYR A 103 -10.75 7.01 -1.52
C TYR A 103 -9.63 6.02 -1.86
N ILE A 104 -9.77 5.26 -2.95
CA ILE A 104 -8.87 4.15 -3.28
C ILE A 104 -7.46 4.65 -3.63
N VAL A 105 -7.34 5.73 -4.42
CA VAL A 105 -6.03 6.21 -4.88
C VAL A 105 -5.16 6.66 -3.69
N PRO A 106 -5.63 7.52 -2.79
CA PRO A 106 -4.85 7.88 -1.60
C PRO A 106 -4.59 6.70 -0.65
N PHE A 107 -5.54 5.78 -0.53
CA PHE A 107 -5.37 4.57 0.30
C PHE A 107 -4.16 3.75 -0.16
N LEU A 108 -4.10 3.43 -1.45
CA LEU A 108 -2.99 2.70 -2.05
C LEU A 108 -1.65 3.43 -1.87
N TRP A 109 -1.62 4.76 -1.99
CA TRP A 109 -0.40 5.53 -1.79
C TRP A 109 0.11 5.49 -0.36
N ILE A 110 -0.78 5.60 0.63
CA ILE A 110 -0.43 5.50 2.05
C ILE A 110 0.12 4.11 2.37
N GLU A 111 -0.55 3.06 1.89
CA GLU A 111 -0.10 1.68 2.06
C GLU A 111 1.25 1.43 1.38
N ASN A 112 1.44 1.94 0.17
CA ASN A 112 2.70 1.88 -0.55
C ASN A 112 3.86 2.52 0.23
N VAL A 113 3.61 3.67 0.87
CA VAL A 113 4.60 4.36 1.70
C VAL A 113 4.89 3.57 2.98
N GLN A 114 3.88 2.99 3.62
CA GLN A 114 4.08 2.09 4.75
C GLN A 114 4.92 0.88 4.36
N HIS A 115 4.58 0.22 3.25
CA HIS A 115 5.30 -0.95 2.76
C HIS A 115 6.76 -0.62 2.44
N LEU A 116 7.01 0.54 1.83
CA LEU A 116 8.36 1.03 1.56
C LEU A 116 9.15 1.28 2.85
N PHE A 117 8.58 1.95 3.85
CA PHE A 117 9.27 2.17 5.13
C PHE A 117 9.50 0.89 5.92
N ALA A 118 8.49 0.02 6.02
CA ALA A 118 8.60 -1.28 6.67
C ALA A 118 9.67 -2.14 5.98
N GLY A 119 9.69 -2.12 4.64
CA GLY A 119 10.67 -2.78 3.82
C GLY A 119 12.10 -2.28 4.02
N ILE A 120 12.30 -0.97 4.13
CA ILE A 120 13.62 -0.38 4.44
C ILE A 120 14.11 -0.88 5.81
N ILE A 121 13.24 -0.86 6.83
CA ILE A 121 13.59 -1.35 8.17
C ILE A 121 13.93 -2.84 8.13
N GLN A 122 13.13 -3.64 7.43
CA GLN A 122 13.37 -5.07 7.29
C GLN A 122 14.73 -5.36 6.61
N ASN A 123 15.06 -4.63 5.53
CA ASN A 123 16.36 -4.75 4.89
C ASN A 123 17.51 -4.35 5.84
N PHE A 124 17.33 -3.29 6.63
CA PHE A 124 18.32 -2.88 7.61
C PHE A 124 18.50 -3.90 8.74
N VAL A 125 17.43 -4.59 9.17
CA VAL A 125 17.49 -5.72 10.12
C VAL A 125 18.34 -6.85 9.55
N ILE A 126 18.16 -7.21 8.28
CA ILE A 126 18.92 -8.30 7.63
C ILE A 126 20.40 -7.92 7.56
N VAL A 127 20.72 -6.70 7.13
CA VAL A 127 22.12 -6.23 7.01
C VAL A 127 22.81 -6.12 8.36
N SER A 128 22.11 -5.63 9.39
CA SER A 128 22.66 -5.44 10.74
C SER A 128 22.60 -6.69 11.63
N ALA A 129 21.93 -7.76 11.17
CA ALA A 129 21.61 -8.98 11.93
C ALA A 129 20.96 -8.70 13.31
N ASN A 130 20.28 -7.56 13.46
CA ASN A 130 19.68 -7.15 14.73
C ASN A 130 18.15 -7.18 14.66
N PRO A 131 17.50 -8.28 15.12
CA PRO A 131 16.05 -8.45 15.03
C PRO A 131 15.27 -7.46 15.89
N LYS A 132 15.90 -6.81 16.89
CA LYS A 132 15.22 -5.82 17.74
C LYS A 132 14.77 -4.59 16.95
N LEU A 133 15.41 -4.30 15.81
CA LEU A 133 15.04 -3.17 14.96
C LEU A 133 13.67 -3.36 14.28
N LEU A 134 13.12 -4.58 14.26
CA LEU A 134 11.74 -4.83 13.79
C LEU A 134 10.69 -4.11 14.66
N MET A 135 11.00 -3.79 15.92
CA MET A 135 10.10 -3.00 16.78
C MET A 135 9.80 -1.61 16.20
N LEU A 136 10.66 -1.08 15.32
CA LEU A 136 10.44 0.20 14.63
C LEU A 136 9.31 0.14 13.60
N ILE A 137 8.87 -1.05 13.18
CA ILE A 137 7.74 -1.22 12.26
C ILE A 137 6.42 -0.91 12.99
N THR A 138 6.31 -1.23 14.28
CA THR A 138 5.10 -1.01 15.08
C THR A 138 4.60 0.44 15.07
N PRO A 139 5.41 1.48 15.38
CA PRO A 139 4.95 2.86 15.31
C PRO A 139 4.52 3.28 13.90
N ILE A 140 5.15 2.73 12.86
CA ILE A 140 4.75 2.98 11.46
C ILE A 140 3.37 2.39 11.19
N ILE A 141 3.11 1.16 11.62
CA ILE A 141 1.79 0.53 11.48
C ILE A 141 0.73 1.37 12.18
N VAL A 142 0.95 1.77 13.43
CA VAL A 142 -0.01 2.60 14.19
C VAL A 142 -0.27 3.94 13.48
N TRP A 143 0.79 4.58 12.99
CA TRP A 143 0.69 5.84 12.24
C TRP A 143 -0.12 5.66 10.96
N THR A 144 0.14 4.59 10.20
CA THR A 144 -0.58 4.27 8.97
C THR A 144 -2.06 3.97 9.23
N ILE A 145 -2.39 3.15 10.24
CA ILE A 145 -3.78 2.85 10.62
C ILE A 145 -4.54 4.14 10.93
N TYR A 146 -3.93 5.03 11.72
CA TYR A 146 -4.55 6.31 12.06
C TYR A 146 -4.86 7.14 10.81
N TRP A 147 -3.92 7.21 9.85
CA TRP A 147 -4.11 7.98 8.62
C TRP A 147 -5.11 7.38 7.67
N LEU A 148 -5.11 6.07 7.49
CA LEU A 148 -6.11 5.38 6.68
C LEU A 148 -7.51 5.52 7.27
N TRP A 149 -7.64 5.46 8.61
CA TRP A 149 -8.90 5.71 9.29
C TRP A 149 -9.37 7.16 9.08
N ARG A 150 -8.47 8.13 9.26
CA ARG A 150 -8.76 9.56 9.02
C ARG A 150 -9.16 9.80 7.56
N LEU A 151 -8.47 9.17 6.62
CA LEU A 151 -8.74 9.26 5.19
C LEU A 151 -10.13 8.76 4.86
N GLY A 152 -10.49 7.56 5.33
CA GLY A 152 -11.84 7.03 5.13
C GLY A 152 -12.91 7.92 5.76
N LYS A 153 -12.66 8.49 6.96
CA LYS A 153 -13.59 9.43 7.58
C LYS A 153 -13.81 10.69 6.73
N VAL A 154 -12.74 11.28 6.21
CA VAL A 154 -12.79 12.53 5.42
C VAL A 154 -13.41 12.29 4.04
N GLN A 155 -12.95 11.26 3.32
CA GLN A 155 -13.37 11.00 1.94
C GLN A 155 -14.78 10.37 1.84
N LEU A 156 -15.09 9.42 2.73
CA LEU A 156 -16.39 8.74 2.67
C LEU A 156 -17.52 9.57 3.30
N GLN A 157 -17.20 10.54 4.17
CA GLN A 157 -18.14 11.41 4.89
C GLN A 157 -19.32 10.69 5.58
N ARG A 158 -19.25 9.37 5.77
CA ARG A 158 -20.33 8.53 6.32
C ARG A 158 -19.99 7.92 7.69
N GLY A 159 -18.99 8.47 8.38
CA GLY A 159 -18.60 8.08 9.74
C GLY A 159 -17.36 7.17 9.79
N GLY A 160 -16.69 7.15 10.95
CA GLY A 160 -15.43 6.43 11.15
C GLY A 160 -15.56 4.90 11.15
N TRP A 161 -16.76 4.36 11.35
CA TRP A 161 -17.01 2.91 11.34
C TRP A 161 -16.84 2.31 9.94
N ILE A 162 -17.29 3.02 8.90
CA ILE A 162 -17.12 2.56 7.52
C ILE A 162 -15.63 2.55 7.16
N ALA A 163 -14.88 3.59 7.54
CA ALA A 163 -13.43 3.64 7.35
C ALA A 163 -12.71 2.46 8.04
N THR A 164 -13.17 2.11 9.25
CA THR A 164 -12.65 0.96 10.01
C THR A 164 -12.96 -0.36 9.30
N GLY A 165 -14.13 -0.48 8.66
CA GLY A 165 -14.48 -1.67 7.87
C GLY A 165 -13.57 -1.88 6.66
N PHE A 166 -13.25 -0.81 5.91
CA PHE A 166 -12.29 -0.90 4.80
C PHE A 166 -10.87 -1.22 5.27
N LEU A 167 -10.46 -0.67 6.41
CA LEU A 167 -9.20 -1.02 7.06
C LEU A 167 -9.15 -2.50 7.46
N ALA A 168 -10.19 -3.00 8.13
CA ALA A 168 -10.27 -4.40 8.50
C ALA A 168 -10.22 -5.31 7.27
N LEU A 169 -10.88 -4.91 6.19
CA LEU A 169 -10.87 -5.64 4.93
C LEU A 169 -9.47 -5.72 4.31
N SER A 170 -8.69 -4.63 4.29
CA SER A 170 -7.31 -4.68 3.79
C SER A 170 -6.43 -5.59 4.63
N PHE A 171 -6.51 -5.50 5.97
CA PHE A 171 -5.76 -6.38 6.87
C PHE A 171 -6.09 -7.86 6.67
N VAL A 172 -7.36 -8.19 6.45
CA VAL A 172 -7.78 -9.58 6.19
C VAL A 172 -7.19 -10.08 4.86
N ILE A 173 -7.19 -9.25 3.82
CA ILE A 173 -6.59 -9.61 2.52
C ILE A 173 -5.10 -9.88 2.69
N ASP A 174 -4.38 -8.97 3.34
CA ASP A 174 -2.94 -9.10 3.56
C ASP A 174 -2.60 -10.34 4.39
N LEU A 175 -3.35 -10.59 5.46
CA LEU A 175 -3.15 -11.75 6.33
C LEU A 175 -3.42 -13.07 5.60
N LEU A 176 -4.52 -13.14 4.84
CA LEU A 176 -4.85 -14.35 4.06
C LEU A 176 -3.78 -14.64 3.02
N LEU A 177 -3.31 -13.62 2.31
CA LEU A 177 -2.27 -13.80 1.28
C LEU A 177 -0.92 -14.16 1.90
N PHE A 178 -0.57 -13.54 3.03
CA PHE A 178 0.63 -13.92 3.78
C PHE A 178 0.58 -15.39 4.19
N ILE A 179 -0.53 -15.86 4.75
CA ILE A 179 -0.71 -17.27 5.14
C ILE A 179 -0.56 -18.19 3.92
N ILE A 180 -1.19 -17.85 2.78
CA ILE A 180 -1.10 -18.64 1.54
C ILE A 180 0.36 -18.78 1.09
N VAL A 181 1.13 -17.69 1.10
CA VAL A 181 2.56 -17.73 0.76
C VAL A 181 3.33 -18.62 1.72
N GLN A 182 3.17 -18.43 3.03
CA GLN A 182 3.89 -19.22 4.03
C GLN A 182 3.58 -20.72 3.91
N VAL A 183 2.30 -21.08 3.72
CA VAL A 183 1.88 -22.48 3.55
C VAL A 183 2.47 -23.11 2.28
N ARG A 184 2.59 -22.35 1.19
CA ARG A 184 3.20 -22.84 -0.06
C ARG A 184 4.73 -22.99 0.04
N VAL A 185 5.40 -22.15 0.81
CA VAL A 185 6.86 -22.20 0.99
C VAL A 185 7.27 -23.32 1.97
N HIS A 186 6.41 -23.70 2.92
CA HIS A 186 6.69 -24.78 3.89
C HIS A 186 6.25 -26.18 3.44
N MET A 187 5.66 -26.34 2.25
CA MET A 187 5.44 -27.69 1.72
C MET A 187 6.79 -28.25 1.22
N PRO A 188 7.32 -29.34 1.81
CA PRO A 188 8.44 -30.03 1.21
C PRO A 188 7.97 -30.50 -0.16
N VAL A 189 8.65 -30.02 -1.20
CA VAL A 189 8.49 -30.54 -2.55
C VAL A 189 8.93 -32.00 -2.47
N GLY A 190 7.95 -32.91 -2.46
CA GLY A 190 8.17 -34.35 -2.63
C GLY A 190 8.67 -34.65 -4.03
#